data_AF-A0A7K3R1H6-F1
#
_entry.id   AF-A0A7K3R1H6-F1
#
_cell.length_a   1.000
_cell.length_b   1.000
_cell.length_c   1.000
_cell.angle_alpha   90.00
_cell.angle_beta   90.00
_cell.angle_gamma   90.00
#
_symmetry.space_group_name_H-M   'P 1'
#
loop_
_entity.id
_entity.type
_entity.pdbx_description
1 polymer ?
#
loop_
_entity_poly.entity_id
_entity_poly.type
_entity_poly.pdbx_seq_one_letter_code
_entity_poly.pdbx_strand_id
1 'polypeptide(L)' 'MAVPKRKTSRSNTRHRRANWKASAVRLVPVTVDGATRLVPQHLVPAYRRGLLRPEP' A
#
# COMPACT_ATOMS: atom_id res chain seq x y z
N MET A 1 32.04 1.51 -17.49
CA MET A 1 30.84 1.96 -16.76
C MET A 1 29.77 2.34 -17.79
N ALA A 2 28.54 1.86 -17.64
CA ALA A 2 27.46 2.24 -18.55
C ALA A 2 26.88 3.61 -18.16
N VAL A 3 26.83 4.54 -19.11
CA VAL A 3 26.22 5.86 -18.94
C VAL A 3 25.18 6.13 -20.04
N PRO A 4 24.09 6.85 -19.75
CA PRO A 4 23.09 7.17 -20.76
C PRO A 4 23.69 8.11 -21.82
N LYS A 5 23.72 7.65 -23.08
CA LYS A 5 24.24 8.44 -24.20
C LYS A 5 23.31 9.57 -24.65
N ARG A 6 22.00 9.43 -24.41
CA ARG A 6 20.95 10.32 -24.91
C ARG A 6 19.97 10.67 -23.79
N LYS A 7 19.36 11.85 -23.89
CA LYS A 7 18.22 12.22 -23.05
C LYS A 7 16.99 11.41 -23.47
N THR A 8 16.39 10.70 -22.52
CA THR A 8 15.15 9.97 -22.75
C THR A 8 14.02 10.93 -23.13
N SER A 9 13.21 10.57 -24.13
CA SER A 9 12.10 11.40 -24.60
C SER A 9 11.10 11.68 -23.48
N ARG A 10 10.37 12.80 -23.60
CA ARG A 10 9.30 13.17 -22.65
C ARG A 10 8.23 12.08 -22.57
N SER A 11 7.84 11.51 -23.71
CA SER A 11 6.84 10.43 -23.77
C SER A 11 7.28 9.21 -22.98
N ASN A 12 8.49 8.70 -23.24
CA ASN A 12 9.02 7.51 -22.55
C ASN A 12 9.20 7.74 -21.05
N THR A 13 9.66 8.94 -20.67
CA THR A 13 9.81 9.31 -19.26
C THR A 13 8.46 9.34 -18.54
N ARG A 14 7.43 9.93 -19.16
CA ARG A 14 6.07 9.99 -18.60
C ARG A 14 5.44 8.61 -18.53
N HIS A 15 5.56 7.82 -19.58
CA HIS A 15 5.03 6.46 -19.64
C HIS A 15 5.59 5.60 -18.50
N ARG A 16 6.93 5.59 -18.31
CA ARG A 16 7.56 4.85 -17.21
C ARG A 16 7.09 5.35 -15.83
N ARG A 17 7.04 6.67 -15.63
CA ARG A 17 6.60 7.27 -14.35
C ARG A 17 5.13 6.96 -14.04
N ALA A 18 4.27 6.90 -15.05
CA ALA A 18 2.85 6.61 -14.87
C ALA A 18 2.57 5.20 -14.33
N ASN A 19 3.51 4.27 -14.47
CA ASN A 19 3.42 2.92 -13.89
C ASN A 19 3.90 2.87 -12.43
N TRP A 20 4.60 3.90 -11.94
CA TRP A 20 4.97 4.01 -10.54
C TRP A 20 3.77 4.50 -9.73
N LYS A 21 2.89 3.55 -9.40
CA LYS A 21 1.65 3.75 -8.65
C LYS A 21 1.56 2.67 -7.57
N ALA A 22 0.84 2.98 -6.49
CA ALA A 22 0.49 2.01 -5.46
C ALA A 22 -0.99 1.59 -5.61
N SER A 23 -1.27 0.32 -5.39
CA SER A 23 -2.63 -0.20 -5.31
C SER A 23 -3.12 -0.12 -3.87
N ALA A 24 -4.33 0.40 -3.67
CA ALA A 24 -4.96 0.43 -2.35
C ALA A 24 -5.26 -1.00 -1.88
N VAL A 25 -4.99 -1.28 -0.60
CA VAL A 25 -5.29 -2.58 0.00
C VAL A 25 -6.79 -2.66 0.29
N ARG A 26 -7.40 -3.82 0.01
CA ARG A 26 -8.79 -4.08 0.39
C ARG A 26 -8.90 -4.18 1.91
N LEU A 27 -9.74 -3.33 2.49
CA LEU A 27 -10.02 -3.30 3.92
C LEU A 27 -11.30 -4.08 4.24
N VAL A 28 -11.32 -4.69 5.42
CA VAL A 28 -12.47 -5.40 5.97
C VAL A 28 -12.77 -4.87 7.38
N PRO A 29 -14.06 -4.80 7.78
CA PRO A 29 -14.43 -4.37 9.11
C PRO A 29 -14.08 -5.44 10.16
N VAL A 30 -13.47 -5.01 11.27
CA VAL A 30 -13.22 -5.82 12.46
C VAL A 30 -13.58 -4.99 13.69
N THR A 31 -14.23 -5.61 14.69
CA THR A 31 -14.49 -4.98 15.98
C THR A 31 -13.30 -5.22 16.91
N VAL A 32 -12.65 -4.14 17.35
CA VAL A 32 -11.53 -4.15 18.30
C VAL A 32 -11.86 -3.14 19.40
N ASP A 33 -11.74 -3.53 20.67
CA ASP A 33 -11.99 -2.66 21.82
C ASP A 33 -13.36 -1.94 21.79
N GLY A 34 -14.39 -2.63 21.30
CA GLY A 34 -15.76 -2.11 21.19
C GLY A 34 -16.00 -1.18 20.00
N ALA A 35 -14.99 -0.90 19.17
CA ALA A 35 -15.09 -0.05 17.99
C ALA A 35 -14.86 -0.82 16.69
N THR A 36 -15.65 -0.53 15.66
CA THR A 36 -15.42 -1.07 14.31
C THR A 36 -14.29 -0.31 13.63
N ARG A 37 -13.33 -1.04 13.06
CA ARG A 37 -12.17 -0.51 12.33
C ARG A 37 -11.98 -1.26 11.02
N LEU A 38 -11.44 -0.56 10.01
CA LEU A 38 -11.14 -1.11 8.70
C LEU A 38 -9.67 -1.52 8.65
N VAL A 39 -9.41 -2.82 8.47
CA VAL A 39 -8.05 -3.37 8.48
C VAL A 39 -7.78 -4.23 7.24
N PRO A 40 -6.52 -4.37 6.80
CA PRO A 40 -6.16 -5.33 5.76
C PRO A 40 -6.58 -6.75 6.13
N GLN A 41 -7.17 -7.48 5.19
CA GLN A 41 -7.73 -8.81 5.44
C GLN A 41 -6.73 -9.81 6.06
N HIS A 42 -5.47 -9.77 5.63
CA HIS A 42 -4.42 -10.67 6.14
C HIS A 42 -3.97 -10.35 7.57
N LEU A 43 -4.28 -9.15 8.09
CA LEU A 43 -3.96 -8.72 9.45
C LEU A 43 -5.10 -9.00 10.45
N VAL A 44 -6.29 -9.37 9.97
CA VAL A 44 -7.45 -9.68 10.84
C VAL A 44 -7.11 -10.66 11.98
N PRO A 45 -6.36 -11.77 11.77
CA PRO A 45 -6.02 -12.67 12.85
C PRO A 45 -5.17 -12.03 13.95
N ALA A 46 -4.29 -11.08 13.59
CA ALA A 46 -3.43 -10.39 14.54
C ALA A 46 -4.22 -9.42 15.43
N TYR A 47 -5.16 -8.68 14.85
CA TYR A 47 -6.08 -7.83 15.61
C TYR A 47 -7.00 -8.64 16.54
N ARG A 48 -7.56 -9.75 16.06
CA ARG A 48 -8.41 -10.63 16.88
C ARG A 48 -7.67 -11.27 18.06
N ARG A 49 -6.37 -11.54 17.90
CA ARG A 49 -5.52 -12.11 18.96
C ARG A 49 -4.91 -11.06 19.88
N GLY A 50 -5.16 -9.77 19.62
CA GLY A 50 -4.57 -8.67 20.41
C GLY A 50 -3.07 -8.46 20.20
N LEU A 51 -2.50 -9.02 19.12
CA LEU A 51 -1.07 -8.87 18.78
C LEU A 51 -0.76 -7.50 18.16
N LEU A 52 -1.76 -6.91 17.50
CA LEU A 52 -1.72 -5.57 16.96
C LEU A 52 -2.84 -4.76 17.57
N ARG A 53 -2.53 -3.52 17.95
CA ARG A 53 -3.53 -2.54 18.40
C ARG A 53 -3.68 -1.44 17.36
N PRO A 54 -4.91 -0.99 17.08
CA PRO A 54 -5.08 0.22 16.28
C PRO A 54 -4.56 1.41 17.09
N GLU A 55 -3.70 2.23 16.47
CA GLU A 55 -3.36 3.55 17.02
C GLU A 55 -4.65 4.41 17.10
N PRO A 56 -4.74 5.32 18.09
CA PRO A 56 -5.92 6.16 18.31
C PRO A 56 -6.22 7.13 17.15
#